data_AF-A0A9Q8ZF04-F1
#
_entry.id   AF-A0A9Q8ZF04-F1
#
_cell.length_a   1.000
_cell.length_b   1.000
_cell.length_c   1.000
_cell.angle_alpha   90.00
_cell.angle_beta   90.00
_cell.angle_gamma   90.00
#
_symmetry.space_group_name_H-M   'P 1'
#
loop_
_entity.id
_entity.type
_entity.pdbx_description
1 polymer ?
#
loop_
_entity_poly.entity_id
_entity_poly.type
_entity_poly.pdbx_seq_one_letter_code
_entity_poly.pdbx_strand_id
1 'polypeptide(L)'
;MKDYKMARKWAAGARSVIPETATARRKLPDHLTFNTIKPLPYTRHFALPPMPRPTPPAIRSVQGECSPQAEGYGPIPKYDNILGFRLSPEVHNVAVNAAIPSGYNQSFAFANGSFVGTQYLGHYELQSYDTLECAKRCNEWGQSVNSTNGGSTTQAGAQNPDQTNATTMENGEAGHERQTQEQLCQSFNVYFERSPAIHLGPECREAESRTVIKCALWAEPLRIEGATNIGYREWDFDVAIAGSNGYNLEKHTEAESMAPGRRMSKAVVVALFVGQLVLAIMIQQI
;
A
#
# COMPACT_ATOMS: atom_id res chain seq x y z
N MET A 1 -1.38 19.87 -33.39
CA MET A 1 -2.68 19.52 -34.00
C MET A 1 -2.44 18.71 -35.26
N LYS A 2 -2.73 17.41 -35.24
CA LYS A 2 -3.04 16.59 -36.42
C LYS A 2 -4.01 15.51 -35.95
N ASP A 3 -5.20 15.50 -36.53
CA ASP A 3 -6.32 14.65 -36.12
C ASP A 3 -6.22 13.22 -36.67
N TYR A 4 -6.73 12.25 -35.90
CA TYR A 4 -7.23 10.98 -36.44
C TYR A 4 -8.62 10.70 -35.84
N LYS A 5 -9.64 10.75 -36.69
CA LYS A 5 -11.04 10.39 -36.37
C LYS A 5 -11.65 9.56 -37.50
N MET A 6 -11.86 8.28 -37.26
CA MET A 6 -12.82 7.38 -37.92
C MET A 6 -13.04 6.15 -37.01
N ALA A 7 -14.18 5.46 -36.97
CA ALA A 7 -15.55 5.87 -37.25
C ALA A 7 -16.50 4.93 -36.46
N ARG A 8 -17.65 5.46 -36.04
CA ARG A 8 -18.85 4.72 -35.58
C ARG A 8 -19.72 4.42 -36.86
N LYS A 9 -20.69 3.50 -36.99
CA LYS A 9 -21.63 2.83 -36.04
C LYS A 9 -22.64 1.87 -36.79
N TRP A 10 -23.51 1.13 -36.07
CA TRP A 10 -24.83 0.48 -36.45
C TRP A 10 -24.80 -0.92 -37.12
N ALA A 11 -25.83 -1.80 -37.12
CA ALA A 11 -27.08 -2.08 -36.33
C ALA A 11 -27.85 -3.30 -36.96
N ALA A 12 -28.93 -3.94 -36.44
CA ALA A 12 -29.41 -4.36 -35.10
C ALA A 12 -30.72 -5.23 -35.21
N GLY A 13 -31.03 -6.11 -34.23
CA GLY A 13 -32.30 -6.91 -34.13
C GLY A 13 -32.20 -8.40 -34.57
N ALA A 14 -33.07 -9.35 -34.17
CA ALA A 14 -34.37 -9.29 -33.48
C ALA A 14 -34.68 -10.56 -32.60
N ARG A 15 -35.93 -10.68 -32.07
CA ARG A 15 -36.36 -11.57 -30.96
C ARG A 15 -37.02 -12.92 -31.34
N SER A 16 -36.89 -13.87 -30.39
CA SER A 16 -37.84 -14.91 -29.91
C SER A 16 -39.23 -15.09 -30.55
N VAL A 17 -39.61 -16.36 -30.81
CA VAL A 17 -40.97 -16.94 -30.65
C VAL A 17 -40.88 -18.45 -30.25
N ILE A 18 -41.84 -18.97 -29.49
CA ILE A 18 -42.01 -20.38 -29.03
C ILE A 18 -43.21 -21.02 -29.77
N PRO A 19 -43.28 -22.35 -29.96
CA PRO A 19 -44.57 -23.03 -30.02
C PRO A 19 -44.75 -24.12 -28.95
N GLU A 20 -46.00 -24.29 -28.52
CA GLU A 20 -46.48 -25.17 -27.44
C GLU A 20 -47.40 -26.28 -28.01
N THR A 21 -47.91 -27.18 -27.14
CA THR A 21 -48.83 -28.33 -27.31
C THR A 21 -48.15 -29.72 -27.39
N ALA A 22 -48.25 -30.60 -26.38
CA ALA A 22 -49.39 -31.43 -25.92
C ALA A 22 -49.66 -32.63 -26.87
N THR A 23 -49.91 -33.89 -26.46
CA THR A 23 -50.38 -34.50 -25.20
C THR A 23 -50.04 -36.02 -25.16
N ALA A 24 -50.03 -36.67 -23.97
CA ALA A 24 -50.63 -37.99 -23.65
C ALA A 24 -49.80 -38.94 -22.75
N ARG A 25 -50.50 -39.60 -21.80
CA ARG A 25 -49.95 -40.54 -20.79
C ARG A 25 -50.16 -42.00 -21.19
N ARG A 26 -49.32 -42.94 -20.67
CA ARG A 26 -49.65 -44.34 -20.31
C ARG A 26 -48.67 -44.77 -19.19
N LYS A 27 -49.14 -44.87 -17.94
CA LYS A 27 -49.56 -46.09 -17.21
C LYS A 27 -48.40 -46.98 -16.71
N LEU A 28 -48.35 -47.15 -15.39
CA LEU A 28 -47.48 -48.06 -14.63
C LEU A 28 -48.27 -49.32 -14.24
N PRO A 29 -47.62 -50.49 -14.25
CA PRO A 29 -47.84 -51.57 -13.26
C PRO A 29 -46.48 -52.02 -12.66
N ASP A 30 -46.28 -52.07 -11.34
CA ASP A 30 -46.78 -53.04 -10.33
C ASP A 30 -45.77 -54.18 -10.04
N HIS A 31 -45.75 -54.56 -8.76
CA HIS A 31 -45.04 -55.67 -8.11
C HIS A 31 -43.53 -55.57 -7.79
N LEU A 32 -43.29 -55.54 -6.47
CA LEU A 32 -42.04 -55.79 -5.76
C LEU A 32 -41.71 -57.29 -5.70
N THR A 33 -40.43 -57.67 -5.72
CA THR A 33 -39.89 -58.76 -4.89
C THR A 33 -38.40 -58.55 -4.53
N PHE A 34 -38.04 -58.99 -3.33
CA PHE A 34 -36.69 -59.01 -2.77
C PHE A 34 -35.81 -60.11 -3.39
N ASN A 35 -34.51 -59.83 -3.67
CA ASN A 35 -33.38 -60.39 -2.90
C ASN A 35 -31.97 -60.08 -3.47
N THR A 36 -30.97 -60.40 -2.64
CA THR A 36 -29.52 -60.53 -2.95
C THR A 36 -28.67 -59.24 -2.90
N ILE A 37 -28.42 -58.77 -1.67
CA ILE A 37 -27.24 -57.94 -1.36
C ILE A 37 -26.02 -58.88 -1.26
N LYS A 38 -24.94 -58.58 -2.00
CA LYS A 38 -23.60 -59.14 -1.76
C LYS A 38 -22.78 -58.15 -0.90
N PRO A 39 -22.00 -58.61 0.09
CA PRO A 39 -21.13 -57.74 0.87
C PRO A 39 -19.89 -57.31 0.05
N LEU A 40 -19.46 -56.06 0.23
CA LEU A 40 -18.20 -55.54 -0.29
C LEU A 40 -17.14 -55.54 0.82
N PRO A 41 -15.92 -56.07 0.57
CA PRO A 41 -14.76 -55.76 1.39
C PRO A 41 -14.05 -54.51 0.83
N TYR A 42 -13.98 -53.43 1.60
CA TYR A 42 -13.08 -52.31 1.30
C TYR A 42 -12.38 -51.79 2.55
N THR A 43 -11.19 -52.33 2.81
CA THR A 43 -10.25 -51.85 3.83
C THR A 43 -9.64 -50.51 3.40
N ARG A 44 -10.20 -49.40 3.89
CA ARG A 44 -9.56 -48.08 3.82
C ARG A 44 -8.26 -48.11 4.63
N HIS A 45 -7.13 -48.20 3.93
CA HIS A 45 -5.83 -47.89 4.51
C HIS A 45 -5.72 -46.37 4.59
N PHE A 46 -5.63 -45.81 5.80
CA PHE A 46 -5.28 -44.41 5.99
C PHE A 46 -3.80 -44.24 5.67
N ALA A 47 -3.49 -43.63 4.52
CA ALA A 47 -2.15 -43.15 4.24
C ALA A 47 -1.82 -42.02 5.22
N LEU A 48 -0.72 -42.16 5.95
CA LEU A 48 -0.19 -41.09 6.79
C LEU A 48 0.24 -39.90 5.90
N PRO A 49 0.04 -38.65 6.33
CA PRO A 49 0.55 -37.50 5.60
C PRO A 49 2.08 -37.56 5.51
N PRO A 50 2.69 -37.11 4.40
CA PRO A 50 4.14 -37.10 4.25
C PRO A 50 4.77 -36.21 5.33
N MET A 51 5.83 -36.70 5.95
CA MET A 51 6.64 -35.95 6.91
C MET A 51 7.14 -34.64 6.26
N PRO A 52 7.19 -33.51 6.98
CA PRO A 52 7.77 -32.29 6.45
C PRO A 52 9.24 -32.56 6.07
N ARG A 53 9.60 -32.17 4.85
CA ARG A 53 10.99 -32.22 4.36
C ARG A 53 11.88 -31.46 5.36
N PRO A 54 13.04 -32.01 5.78
CA PRO A 54 13.96 -31.23 6.62
C PRO A 54 14.27 -29.92 5.90
N THR A 55 14.06 -28.80 6.60
CA THR A 55 14.50 -27.50 6.11
C THR A 55 15.99 -27.59 5.79
N PRO A 56 16.43 -27.13 4.60
CA PRO A 56 17.85 -27.00 4.34
C PRO A 56 18.49 -26.20 5.50
N PRO A 57 19.69 -26.59 5.99
CA PRO A 57 20.39 -25.77 6.95
C PRO A 57 20.51 -24.37 6.36
N ALA A 58 20.15 -23.35 7.14
CA ALA A 58 20.14 -21.98 6.65
C ALA A 58 21.51 -21.66 6.05
N ILE A 59 21.55 -21.43 4.73
CA ILE A 59 22.76 -20.96 4.06
C ILE A 59 23.05 -19.61 4.69
N ARG A 60 24.06 -19.58 5.57
CA ARG A 60 24.56 -18.38 6.22
C ARG A 60 24.90 -17.41 5.09
N SER A 61 24.14 -16.33 4.94
CA SER A 61 24.31 -15.40 3.82
C SER A 61 25.72 -14.84 3.86
N VAL A 62 26.57 -15.30 2.94
CA VAL A 62 27.92 -14.79 2.78
C VAL A 62 27.74 -13.48 2.01
N GLN A 63 27.65 -12.38 2.77
CA GLN A 63 27.59 -11.04 2.17
C GLN A 63 28.86 -10.84 1.34
N GLY A 64 28.70 -10.62 0.04
CA GLY A 64 29.81 -10.37 -0.88
C GLY A 64 30.28 -11.53 -1.76
N GLU A 65 29.39 -12.43 -2.18
CA GLU A 65 29.67 -13.44 -3.22
C GLU A 65 29.63 -12.90 -4.67
N CYS A 66 29.52 -11.58 -4.88
CA CYS A 66 29.49 -10.93 -6.20
C CYS A 66 28.32 -11.37 -7.10
N SER A 67 27.29 -11.98 -6.54
CA SER A 67 26.11 -12.47 -7.24
C SER A 67 25.19 -11.31 -7.69
N PRO A 68 24.54 -11.41 -8.87
CA PRO A 68 23.58 -10.39 -9.33
C PRO A 68 22.43 -10.16 -8.35
N GLN A 69 22.08 -8.90 -8.14
CA GLN A 69 20.84 -8.50 -7.48
C GLN A 69 19.68 -8.46 -8.50
N ALA A 70 18.45 -8.39 -8.00
CA ALA A 70 17.29 -8.15 -8.86
C ALA A 70 17.37 -6.78 -9.53
N GLU A 71 16.97 -6.68 -10.79
CA GLU A 71 16.98 -5.43 -11.57
C GLU A 71 16.22 -4.29 -10.89
N GLY A 72 16.67 -3.06 -11.13
CA GLY A 72 15.97 -1.84 -10.73
C GLY A 72 14.88 -1.47 -11.72
N TYR A 73 13.80 -0.84 -11.24
CA TYR A 73 12.69 -0.35 -12.07
C TYR A 73 12.71 1.18 -12.29
N GLY A 74 13.59 1.89 -11.58
CA GLY A 74 13.78 3.33 -11.78
C GLY A 74 14.70 3.67 -12.95
N PRO A 75 14.75 4.95 -13.36
CA PRO A 75 15.62 5.38 -14.45
C PRO A 75 17.09 5.27 -14.03
N ILE A 76 17.94 4.73 -14.91
CA ILE A 76 19.40 4.78 -14.75
C ILE A 76 19.89 6.12 -15.34
N PRO A 77 20.52 7.01 -14.54
CA PRO A 77 21.02 8.28 -15.04
C PRO A 77 22.10 8.14 -16.12
N LYS A 78 22.23 9.14 -16.99
CA LYS A 78 23.30 9.20 -18.00
C LYS A 78 24.71 9.06 -17.41
N TYR A 79 24.92 9.57 -16.20
CA TYR A 79 26.18 9.48 -15.48
C TYR A 79 25.98 8.65 -14.22
N ASP A 80 26.49 7.43 -14.20
CA ASP A 80 26.38 6.56 -13.03
C ASP A 80 27.39 6.96 -11.95
N ASN A 81 27.01 7.95 -11.14
CA ASN A 81 27.67 8.34 -9.91
C ASN A 81 26.71 9.16 -9.03
N ILE A 82 27.11 9.44 -7.80
CA ILE A 82 26.27 10.14 -6.80
C ILE A 82 25.75 11.51 -7.27
N LEU A 83 26.54 12.28 -8.04
CA LEU A 83 26.12 13.58 -8.57
C LEU A 83 25.19 13.42 -9.77
N GLY A 84 25.49 12.49 -10.68
CA GLY A 84 24.63 12.15 -11.81
C GLY A 84 23.25 11.67 -11.36
N PHE A 85 23.19 10.87 -10.28
CA PHE A 85 21.95 10.41 -9.68
C PHE A 85 21.16 11.52 -9.00
N ARG A 86 21.79 12.29 -8.09
CA ARG A 86 21.13 13.39 -7.35
C ARG A 86 20.77 14.61 -8.20
N LEU A 87 21.22 14.70 -9.45
CA LEU A 87 20.92 15.76 -10.40
C LEU A 87 20.20 15.26 -11.67
N SER A 88 19.90 13.96 -11.77
CA SER A 88 19.27 13.33 -12.94
C SER A 88 17.89 13.93 -13.21
N PRO A 89 17.65 14.57 -14.37
CA PRO A 89 16.32 15.00 -14.76
C PRO A 89 15.33 13.82 -14.88
N GLU A 90 15.82 12.62 -15.18
CA GLU A 90 14.99 11.42 -15.32
C GLU A 90 14.39 10.98 -13.97
N VAL A 91 15.21 10.91 -12.90
CA VAL A 91 14.78 10.69 -11.52
C VAL A 91 13.82 11.80 -11.07
N HIS A 92 14.23 13.03 -11.33
CA HIS A 92 13.61 14.25 -10.81
C HIS A 92 12.26 14.58 -11.45
N ASN A 93 12.12 14.42 -12.76
CA ASN A 93 10.86 14.66 -13.46
C ASN A 93 9.76 13.67 -13.03
N VAL A 94 10.11 12.42 -12.71
CA VAL A 94 9.13 11.45 -12.21
C VAL A 94 8.60 11.87 -10.83
N ALA A 95 9.49 12.32 -9.93
CA ALA A 95 9.10 12.82 -8.62
C ALA A 95 8.21 14.08 -8.71
N VAL A 96 8.57 15.07 -9.55
CA VAL A 96 7.77 16.31 -9.71
C VAL A 96 6.37 16.05 -10.25
N ASN A 97 6.22 15.09 -11.16
CA ASN A 97 4.93 14.78 -11.81
C ASN A 97 4.12 13.68 -11.12
N ALA A 98 4.59 13.19 -9.96
CA ALA A 98 3.90 12.14 -9.22
C ALA A 98 2.54 12.63 -8.67
N ALA A 99 1.51 11.81 -8.81
CA ALA A 99 0.18 12.15 -8.33
C ALA A 99 0.13 12.21 -6.79
N ILE A 100 -0.70 13.10 -6.25
CA ILE A 100 -1.05 13.12 -4.83
C ILE A 100 -2.24 12.17 -4.63
N PRO A 101 -2.14 11.11 -3.80
CA PRO A 101 -3.24 10.19 -3.57
C PRO A 101 -4.39 10.83 -2.77
N SER A 102 -5.62 10.39 -3.02
CA SER A 102 -6.80 10.89 -2.31
C SER A 102 -6.69 10.64 -0.80
N GLY A 103 -6.97 11.65 0.02
CA GLY A 103 -6.86 11.57 1.48
C GLY A 103 -5.46 11.87 2.02
N TYR A 104 -4.52 12.29 1.17
CA TYR A 104 -3.15 12.65 1.53
C TYR A 104 -2.80 14.07 1.08
N ASN A 105 -2.12 14.81 1.96
CA ASN A 105 -1.40 16.03 1.62
C ASN A 105 0.07 15.71 1.34
N GLN A 106 0.63 16.24 0.25
CA GLN A 106 2.07 16.18 0.01
C GLN A 106 2.81 17.07 1.01
N SER A 107 3.70 16.50 1.83
CA SER A 107 4.44 17.20 2.88
C SER A 107 5.81 17.69 2.43
N PHE A 108 6.42 16.99 1.47
CA PHE A 108 7.59 17.44 0.73
C PHE A 108 7.67 16.76 -0.64
N ALA A 109 8.43 17.35 -1.55
CA ALA A 109 8.72 16.78 -2.86
C ALA A 109 10.21 16.92 -3.19
N PHE A 110 10.71 16.09 -4.11
CA PHE A 110 12.02 16.26 -4.73
C PHE A 110 13.24 16.16 -3.78
N ALA A 111 13.10 15.62 -2.58
CA ALA A 111 14.19 15.61 -1.62
C ALA A 111 15.33 14.67 -2.07
N ASN A 112 16.58 15.11 -1.89
CA ASN A 112 17.80 14.31 -2.11
C ASN A 112 18.14 13.42 -0.89
N GLY A 113 17.10 12.84 -0.29
CA GLY A 113 17.17 11.93 0.85
C GLY A 113 15.79 11.37 1.19
N SER A 114 15.73 10.17 1.76
CA SER A 114 14.49 9.60 2.31
C SER A 114 14.22 10.17 3.69
N PHE A 115 12.97 10.09 4.15
CA PHE A 115 12.64 10.42 5.54
C PHE A 115 13.38 9.51 6.54
N VAL A 116 13.65 10.07 7.71
CA VAL A 116 14.18 9.44 8.91
C VAL A 116 13.36 9.95 10.09
N GLY A 117 12.83 9.01 10.88
CA GLY A 117 12.03 9.27 12.08
C GLY A 117 12.11 8.08 13.03
N THR A 118 11.29 8.06 14.10
CA THR A 118 11.32 6.98 15.10
C THR A 118 10.30 5.88 14.81
N GLN A 119 9.23 6.18 14.07
CA GLN A 119 8.06 5.33 13.89
C GLN A 119 8.06 4.63 12.51
N TYR A 120 9.20 4.09 12.11
CA TYR A 120 9.34 3.38 10.84
C TYR A 120 8.57 2.05 10.86
N LEU A 121 7.73 1.84 9.85
CA LEU A 121 6.89 0.63 9.71
C LEU A 121 7.47 -0.39 8.72
N GLY A 122 8.48 0.01 7.94
CA GLY A 122 9.09 -0.80 6.89
C GLY A 122 8.91 -0.18 5.50
N HIS A 123 9.33 -0.92 4.47
CA HIS A 123 9.24 -0.47 3.09
C HIS A 123 8.88 -1.60 2.13
N TYR A 124 8.48 -1.22 0.93
CA TYR A 124 8.29 -2.08 -0.23
C TYR A 124 9.11 -1.55 -1.41
N GLU A 125 9.71 -2.45 -2.18
CA GLU A 125 10.21 -2.12 -3.52
C GLU A 125 9.04 -2.10 -4.52
N LEU A 126 8.97 -1.07 -5.35
CA LEU A 126 7.93 -0.87 -6.37
C LEU A 126 8.49 -1.04 -7.78
N GLN A 127 7.63 -1.45 -8.72
CA GLN A 127 7.96 -1.55 -10.16
C GLN A 127 7.78 -0.23 -10.93
N SER A 128 7.31 0.80 -10.26
CA SER A 128 7.09 2.15 -10.79
C SER A 128 7.02 3.14 -9.61
N TYR A 129 7.15 4.44 -9.89
CA TYR A 129 6.98 5.49 -8.87
C TYR A 129 5.48 5.74 -8.61
N ASP A 130 4.79 4.72 -8.12
CA ASP A 130 3.33 4.74 -7.91
C ASP A 130 3.00 5.13 -6.47
N THR A 131 2.56 6.38 -6.32
CA THR A 131 2.13 6.96 -5.05
C THR A 131 0.77 6.42 -4.59
N LEU A 132 -0.10 6.00 -5.51
CA LEU A 132 -1.42 5.44 -5.18
C LEU A 132 -1.28 4.04 -4.60
N GLU A 133 -0.41 3.21 -5.17
CA GLU A 133 -0.07 1.89 -4.65
C GLU A 133 0.64 1.98 -3.28
N CYS A 134 1.52 2.97 -3.09
CA CYS A 134 2.12 3.22 -1.78
C CYS A 134 1.11 3.70 -0.73
N ALA A 135 0.20 4.61 -1.10
CA ALA A 135 -0.91 5.04 -0.25
C ALA A 135 -1.86 3.89 0.11
N LYS A 136 -2.16 2.99 -0.83
CA LYS A 136 -2.94 1.78 -0.56
C LYS A 136 -2.27 0.91 0.52
N ARG A 137 -0.96 0.68 0.42
CA ARG A 137 -0.19 -0.09 1.42
C ARG A 137 -0.20 0.58 2.79
N CYS A 138 -0.08 1.91 2.84
CA CYS A 138 -0.25 2.68 4.08
C CYS A 138 -1.69 2.57 4.63
N ASN A 139 -2.70 2.60 3.77
CA ASN A 139 -4.10 2.47 4.17
C ASN A 139 -4.41 1.10 4.79
N GLU A 140 -3.87 0.02 4.22
CA GLU A 140 -4.03 -1.35 4.72
C GLU A 140 -3.20 -1.62 5.99
N TRP A 141 -2.18 -0.80 6.31
CA TRP A 141 -1.28 -1.06 7.43
C TRP A 141 -1.88 -0.72 8.81
N GLY A 142 -1.88 -1.71 9.70
CA GLY A 142 -2.51 -1.63 11.02
C GLY A 142 -3.99 -2.01 11.03
N GLN A 143 -4.58 -2.34 9.87
CA GLN A 143 -5.95 -2.83 9.80
C GLN A 143 -6.09 -4.24 10.41
N SER A 144 -6.32 -4.32 11.72
CA SER A 144 -6.65 -5.58 12.40
C SER A 144 -7.99 -6.12 11.89
N VAL A 145 -7.96 -7.24 11.19
CA VAL A 145 -9.11 -7.74 10.42
C VAL A 145 -10.19 -8.28 11.35
N ASN A 146 -11.13 -7.43 11.76
CA ASN A 146 -12.36 -7.83 12.47
C ASN A 146 -13.38 -8.45 11.49
N SER A 147 -12.98 -9.54 10.82
CA SER A 147 -13.81 -10.25 9.82
C SER A 147 -13.77 -11.77 9.99
N THR A 148 -14.13 -12.25 11.18
CA THR A 148 -14.69 -13.61 11.34
C THR A 148 -16.20 -13.53 11.44
N ASN A 149 -16.89 -13.50 10.28
CA ASN A 149 -18.09 -14.30 9.97
C ASN A 149 -18.66 -13.94 8.59
N GLY A 150 -18.85 -14.93 7.71
CA GLY A 150 -19.49 -14.75 6.40
C GLY A 150 -18.83 -15.44 5.19
N GLY A 151 -18.22 -16.61 5.38
CA GLY A 151 -17.57 -17.34 4.27
C GLY A 151 -18.52 -18.11 3.35
N SER A 152 -18.00 -18.62 2.23
CA SER A 152 -18.70 -19.60 1.38
C SER A 152 -17.74 -20.67 0.85
N THR A 153 -17.72 -21.81 1.56
CA THR A 153 -17.48 -23.14 0.99
C THR A 153 -18.55 -24.07 1.58
N THR A 154 -19.12 -24.95 0.76
CA THR A 154 -20.45 -25.52 0.96
C THR A 154 -20.50 -26.86 1.72
N GLN A 155 -21.63 -27.11 2.42
CA GLN A 155 -22.18 -28.41 2.87
C GLN A 155 -21.47 -29.15 4.05
N ALA A 156 -22.17 -29.88 4.95
CA ALA A 156 -23.59 -29.94 5.33
C ALA A 156 -23.83 -30.76 6.63
N GLY A 157 -24.85 -30.39 7.44
CA GLY A 157 -25.47 -31.20 8.52
C GLY A 157 -24.79 -31.20 9.90
N ALA A 158 -25.49 -31.34 11.04
CA ALA A 158 -26.93 -31.38 11.32
C ALA A 158 -27.24 -31.19 12.85
N GLN A 159 -28.50 -30.87 13.21
CA GLN A 159 -29.14 -30.95 14.56
C GLN A 159 -28.61 -29.98 15.67
N ASN A 160 -29.40 -29.42 16.60
CA ASN A 160 -30.86 -29.30 16.81
C ASN A 160 -31.13 -28.03 17.68
N PRO A 161 -32.34 -27.41 17.72
CA PRO A 161 -32.57 -26.14 18.43
C PRO A 161 -33.29 -26.30 19.78
N ASP A 162 -32.91 -25.48 20.78
CA ASP A 162 -33.83 -25.02 21.84
C ASP A 162 -33.29 -23.75 22.56
N GLN A 163 -34.17 -23.09 23.30
CA GLN A 163 -33.97 -22.02 24.29
C GLN A 163 -33.90 -20.57 23.79
N THR A 164 -35.12 -20.08 23.52
CA THR A 164 -35.54 -18.71 23.87
C THR A 164 -35.14 -18.32 25.29
N ASN A 165 -34.77 -17.05 25.51
CA ASN A 165 -35.30 -16.25 26.61
C ASN A 165 -35.11 -14.75 26.33
N ALA A 166 -36.11 -13.94 26.68
CA ALA A 166 -36.12 -12.51 26.46
C ALA A 166 -36.51 -11.77 27.75
N THR A 167 -35.61 -10.93 28.25
CA THR A 167 -35.73 -9.83 29.23
C THR A 167 -34.29 -9.38 29.53
N THR A 168 -33.96 -8.12 29.83
CA THR A 168 -34.74 -6.96 30.28
C THR A 168 -34.13 -5.67 29.68
N MET A 169 -34.88 -4.57 29.58
CA MET A 169 -34.26 -3.26 29.38
C MET A 169 -33.81 -2.67 30.73
N GLU A 170 -32.55 -2.27 30.84
CA GLU A 170 -32.09 -1.34 31.87
C GLU A 170 -31.43 -0.11 31.22
N ASN A 171 -31.60 1.04 31.87
CA ASN A 171 -31.22 2.33 31.32
C ASN A 171 -29.80 2.73 31.73
N GLY A 172 -29.02 3.13 30.73
CA GLY A 172 -28.00 4.16 30.87
C GLY A 172 -26.63 3.70 31.35
N GLU A 173 -25.70 3.56 30.40
CA GLU A 173 -24.36 4.12 30.59
C GLU A 173 -23.74 4.57 29.26
N ALA A 174 -22.67 5.36 29.34
CA ALA A 174 -22.23 6.23 28.26
C ALA A 174 -21.49 5.50 27.12
N GLY A 175 -21.59 6.08 25.92
CA GLY A 175 -20.58 5.99 24.87
C GLY A 175 -20.09 4.58 24.51
N HIS A 176 -20.81 3.88 23.65
CA HIS A 176 -20.21 2.79 22.89
C HIS A 176 -19.14 3.38 21.95
N GLU A 177 -17.88 3.38 22.40
CA GLU A 177 -16.72 3.63 21.55
C GLU A 177 -16.77 2.63 20.39
N ARG A 178 -17.21 3.13 19.23
CA ARG A 178 -17.08 2.41 17.97
C ARG A 178 -15.58 2.25 17.75
N GLN A 179 -15.03 1.08 18.08
CA GLN A 179 -13.63 0.73 17.89
C GLN A 179 -13.25 0.91 16.42
N THR A 180 -12.78 2.10 16.08
CA THR A 180 -12.19 2.40 14.79
C THR A 180 -10.85 1.71 14.77
N GLN A 181 -10.81 0.57 14.08
CA GLN A 181 -9.63 -0.12 13.60
C GLN A 181 -8.53 0.90 13.25
N GLU A 182 -7.56 1.09 14.14
CA GLU A 182 -6.59 2.17 14.02
C GLU A 182 -5.61 1.86 12.90
N GLN A 183 -5.80 2.53 11.76
CA GLN A 183 -4.79 2.61 10.71
C GLN A 183 -3.52 3.21 11.31
N LEU A 184 -2.50 2.37 11.48
CA LEU A 184 -1.26 2.74 12.17
C LEU A 184 -0.32 3.58 11.29
N CYS A 185 -0.33 3.34 9.98
CA CYS A 185 0.44 4.17 9.05
C CYS A 185 -0.25 5.52 8.86
N GLN A 186 0.47 6.58 9.18
CA GLN A 186 0.00 7.97 9.12
C GLN A 186 0.46 8.67 7.82
N SER A 187 1.49 8.12 7.18
CA SER A 187 2.25 8.80 6.14
C SER A 187 3.20 7.83 5.43
N PHE A 188 3.70 8.24 4.27
CA PHE A 188 4.74 7.51 3.56
C PHE A 188 5.62 8.45 2.74
N ASN A 189 6.83 8.01 2.39
CA ASN A 189 7.59 8.61 1.30
C ASN A 189 7.94 7.58 0.22
N VAL A 190 7.79 7.99 -1.03
CA VAL A 190 8.34 7.27 -2.19
C VAL A 190 9.68 7.92 -2.54
N TYR A 191 10.67 7.13 -2.98
CA TYR A 191 11.99 7.62 -3.40
C TYR A 191 12.69 6.65 -4.34
N PHE A 192 13.70 7.17 -5.04
CA PHE A 192 14.66 6.37 -5.79
C PHE A 192 15.94 6.16 -4.96
N GLU A 193 16.48 4.95 -5.00
CA GLU A 193 17.77 4.59 -4.41
C GLU A 193 18.70 4.04 -5.50
N ARG A 194 19.91 4.60 -5.59
CA ARG A 194 21.03 4.05 -6.34
C ARG A 194 21.63 2.92 -5.50
N SER A 195 21.46 1.68 -5.93
CA SER A 195 21.97 0.48 -5.25
C SER A 195 22.92 -0.27 -6.20
N PRO A 196 23.88 -1.08 -5.71
CA PRO A 196 24.74 -1.86 -6.60
C PRO A 196 23.96 -2.99 -7.30
N ALA A 197 24.30 -3.28 -8.56
CA ALA A 197 23.68 -4.36 -9.35
C ALA A 197 24.12 -5.78 -8.92
N ILE A 198 25.12 -5.90 -8.05
CA ILE A 198 25.63 -7.15 -7.46
C ILE A 198 25.72 -7.04 -5.94
N HIS A 199 25.82 -8.18 -5.24
CA HIS A 199 26.14 -8.23 -3.82
C HIS A 199 27.65 -7.98 -3.61
N LEU A 200 28.00 -6.75 -3.22
CA LEU A 200 29.38 -6.29 -3.08
C LEU A 200 30.18 -7.02 -2.00
N GLY A 201 31.45 -7.29 -2.29
CA GLY A 201 32.34 -8.08 -1.44
C GLY A 201 33.83 -7.75 -1.63
N PRO A 202 34.74 -8.47 -0.95
CA PRO A 202 36.18 -8.21 -1.00
C PRO A 202 36.77 -8.18 -2.43
N GLU A 203 36.27 -9.07 -3.29
CA GLU A 203 36.71 -9.26 -4.69
C GLU A 203 35.89 -8.42 -5.69
N CYS A 204 34.83 -7.74 -5.23
CA CYS A 204 33.88 -6.99 -6.06
C CYS A 204 33.35 -5.79 -5.25
N ARG A 205 34.22 -4.79 -5.07
CA ARG A 205 34.00 -3.66 -4.18
C ARG A 205 33.20 -2.52 -4.81
N GLU A 206 33.01 -2.56 -6.12
CA GLU A 206 32.24 -1.60 -6.92
C GLU A 206 31.38 -2.36 -7.94
N ALA A 207 30.35 -1.70 -8.46
CA ALA A 207 29.42 -2.23 -9.44
C ALA A 207 28.79 -1.09 -10.26
N GLU A 208 28.26 -1.42 -11.44
CA GLU A 208 27.20 -0.64 -12.08
C GLU A 208 26.00 -0.53 -11.11
N SER A 209 25.26 0.59 -11.18
CA SER A 209 24.08 0.79 -10.35
C SER A 209 22.81 0.20 -10.97
N ARG A 210 21.92 -0.22 -10.08
CA ARG A 210 20.49 -0.36 -10.35
C ARG A 210 19.74 0.74 -9.60
N THR A 211 18.64 1.22 -10.18
CA THR A 211 17.77 2.20 -9.50
C THR A 211 16.54 1.52 -8.92
N VAL A 212 16.50 1.40 -7.60
CA VAL A 212 15.39 0.82 -6.86
C VAL A 212 14.38 1.91 -6.53
N ILE A 213 13.08 1.59 -6.58
CA ILE A 213 12.00 2.49 -6.16
C ILE A 213 11.47 1.97 -4.83
N LYS A 214 11.54 2.78 -3.77
CA LYS A 214 11.10 2.37 -2.43
C LYS A 214 9.91 3.19 -1.96
N CYS A 215 8.93 2.50 -1.40
CA CYS A 215 7.78 3.03 -0.67
C CYS A 215 8.00 2.75 0.82
N ALA A 216 8.39 3.76 1.60
CA ALA A 216 8.63 3.65 3.04
C ALA A 216 7.43 4.17 3.84
N LEU A 217 6.93 3.36 4.78
CA LEU A 217 5.75 3.64 5.60
C LEU A 217 6.13 4.08 7.02
N TRP A 218 5.33 4.98 7.59
CA TRP A 218 5.62 5.61 8.88
C TRP A 218 4.35 5.81 9.73
N ALA A 219 4.45 5.63 11.05
CA ALA A 219 3.39 5.95 12.02
C ALA A 219 3.59 7.33 12.68
N GLU A 220 4.12 8.30 11.92
CA GLU A 220 4.34 9.69 12.34
C GLU A 220 4.23 10.65 11.13
N PRO A 221 3.86 11.92 11.30
CA PRO A 221 3.79 12.86 10.18
C PRO A 221 5.18 13.18 9.61
N LEU A 222 5.32 13.06 8.29
CA LEU A 222 6.53 13.42 7.55
C LEU A 222 6.66 14.95 7.43
N ARG A 223 7.90 15.44 7.56
CA ARG A 223 8.32 16.81 7.29
C ARG A 223 9.63 16.82 6.50
N ILE A 224 9.91 17.89 5.76
CA ILE A 224 11.11 17.97 4.90
C ILE A 224 12.42 17.92 5.70
N GLU A 225 12.43 18.41 6.94
CA GLU A 225 13.59 18.38 7.84
C GLU A 225 14.01 16.96 8.22
N GLY A 226 13.10 15.98 8.10
CA GLY A 226 13.41 14.57 8.31
C GLY A 226 13.96 13.86 7.06
N ALA A 227 13.95 14.48 5.88
CA ALA A 227 14.42 13.89 4.61
C ALA A 227 15.98 13.84 4.52
N THR A 228 16.60 13.23 5.52
CA THR A 228 18.04 13.31 5.82
C THR A 228 18.83 12.03 5.53
N ASN A 229 18.15 10.91 5.22
CA ASN A 229 18.85 9.72 4.74
C ASN A 229 19.24 9.91 3.28
N ILE A 230 20.44 10.46 3.06
CA ILE A 230 20.98 10.75 1.73
C ILE A 230 21.66 9.55 1.07
N GLY A 231 21.68 8.38 1.73
CA GLY A 231 22.46 7.19 1.37
C GLY A 231 23.73 6.99 2.22
N TYR A 232 24.54 6.01 1.85
CA TYR A 232 25.75 5.57 2.58
C TYR A 232 26.79 4.96 1.62
N ARG A 233 28.04 4.79 2.05
CA ARG A 233 29.05 4.06 1.26
C ARG A 233 29.06 2.57 1.65
N GLU A 234 29.00 1.70 0.65
CA GLU A 234 29.12 0.25 0.77
C GLU A 234 30.32 -0.22 -0.05
N TRP A 235 31.37 -0.72 0.61
CA TRP A 235 32.69 -0.91 -0.02
C TRP A 235 33.16 0.36 -0.73
N ASP A 236 33.38 0.33 -2.04
CA ASP A 236 33.79 1.50 -2.82
C ASP A 236 32.60 2.22 -3.50
N PHE A 237 31.40 1.62 -3.46
CA PHE A 237 30.17 2.14 -4.08
C PHE A 237 29.42 3.14 -3.18
N ASP A 238 28.92 4.23 -3.77
CA ASP A 238 28.00 5.18 -3.13
C ASP A 238 26.53 4.76 -3.31
N VAL A 239 25.89 4.24 -2.25
CA VAL A 239 24.43 4.18 -2.18
C VAL A 239 23.92 5.61 -2.00
N ALA A 240 22.95 6.03 -2.81
CA ALA A 240 22.46 7.40 -2.82
C ALA A 240 20.94 7.44 -2.98
N ILE A 241 20.28 8.40 -2.33
CA ILE A 241 18.82 8.60 -2.45
C ILE A 241 18.53 9.94 -3.12
N ALA A 242 17.51 9.95 -3.99
CA ALA A 242 17.07 11.11 -4.73
C ALA A 242 15.57 11.05 -5.09
N GLY A 243 15.02 12.20 -5.46
CA GLY A 243 13.64 12.32 -5.94
C GLY A 243 12.59 11.84 -4.93
N SER A 244 12.78 12.09 -3.62
CA SER A 244 11.81 11.64 -2.62
C SER A 244 10.65 12.62 -2.44
N ASN A 245 9.43 12.10 -2.46
CA ASN A 245 8.22 12.83 -2.05
C ASN A 245 7.60 12.19 -0.80
N GLY A 246 7.25 13.02 0.18
CA GLY A 246 6.52 12.63 1.38
C GLY A 246 5.05 13.01 1.31
N TYR A 247 4.19 12.15 1.88
CA TYR A 247 2.74 12.31 1.89
C TYR A 247 2.20 11.95 3.28
N ASN A 248 1.40 12.84 3.86
CA ASN A 248 0.74 12.66 5.15
C ASN A 248 -0.77 12.50 4.95
N LEU A 249 -1.40 11.59 5.68
CA LEU A 249 -2.86 11.50 5.71
C LEU A 249 -3.48 12.80 6.24
N GLU A 250 -4.47 13.33 5.51
CA GLU A 250 -5.19 14.56 5.86
C GLU A 250 -5.67 14.53 7.32
N LYS A 251 -6.30 13.42 7.73
CA LYS A 251 -6.86 13.18 9.08
C LYS A 251 -5.83 13.30 10.23
N HIS A 252 -4.53 13.11 9.95
CA HIS A 252 -3.46 13.28 10.94
C HIS A 252 -2.81 14.67 10.86
N THR A 253 -2.84 15.34 9.69
CA THR A 253 -2.36 16.72 9.56
C THR A 253 -3.23 17.75 10.27
N GLU A 254 -4.55 17.52 10.37
CA GLU A 254 -5.47 18.42 11.08
C GLU A 254 -5.23 18.42 12.60
N ALA A 255 -4.80 17.30 13.17
CA ALA A 255 -4.56 17.16 14.61
C ALA A 255 -3.45 18.10 15.13
N GLU A 256 -2.38 18.31 14.35
CA GLU A 256 -1.32 19.26 14.71
C GLU A 256 -1.77 20.72 14.59
N SER A 257 -2.74 21.03 13.70
CA SER A 257 -3.34 22.37 13.61
C SER A 257 -4.24 22.72 14.80
N MET A 258 -4.69 21.70 15.56
CA MET A 258 -5.57 21.83 16.71
C MET A 258 -4.84 21.95 18.05
N ALA A 259 -3.50 22.03 18.06
CA ALA A 259 -2.77 22.50 19.22
C ALA A 259 -3.33 23.90 19.62
N PRO A 260 -3.62 24.18 20.91
CA PRO A 260 -4.26 25.43 21.34
C PRO A 260 -3.28 26.62 21.31
N GLY A 261 -2.75 26.93 20.13
CA GLY A 261 -2.02 28.14 19.81
C GLY A 261 -2.94 29.34 19.95
N ARG A 262 -2.58 30.24 20.86
CA ARG A 262 -3.33 31.47 21.16
C ARG A 262 -3.79 32.15 19.87
N ARG A 263 -5.10 32.39 19.73
CA ARG A 263 -5.61 33.40 18.79
C ARG A 263 -4.80 34.68 18.99
N MET A 264 -3.98 35.07 18.01
CA MET A 264 -3.32 36.37 18.07
C MET A 264 -4.40 37.43 18.20
N SER A 265 -4.35 38.22 19.28
CA SER A 265 -5.27 39.35 19.45
C SER A 265 -5.15 40.26 18.24
N LYS A 266 -6.28 40.83 17.79
CA LYS A 266 -6.31 41.81 16.69
C LYS A 266 -5.32 42.96 16.93
N ALA A 267 -5.01 43.28 18.19
CA ALA A 267 -3.98 44.23 18.59
C ALA A 267 -2.56 43.89 18.09
N VAL A 268 -2.17 42.60 18.04
CA VAL A 268 -0.83 42.18 17.58
C VAL A 268 -0.70 42.33 16.07
N VAL A 269 -1.76 41.99 15.32
CA VAL A 269 -1.81 42.21 13.86
C VAL A 269 -1.75 43.71 13.55
N VAL A 270 -2.53 44.53 14.26
CA VAL A 270 -2.50 45.99 14.10
C VAL A 270 -1.13 46.57 14.44
N ALA A 271 -0.46 46.10 15.50
CA ALA A 271 0.88 46.56 15.87
C ALA A 271 1.94 46.28 14.79
N LEU A 272 1.87 45.12 14.12
CA LEU A 272 2.76 44.77 13.02
C LEU A 272 2.53 45.66 11.78
N PHE A 273 1.28 45.92 11.41
CA PHE A 273 0.94 46.82 10.30
C PHE A 273 1.33 48.28 10.60
N VAL A 274 1.10 48.77 11.82
CA VAL A 274 1.52 50.13 12.23
C VAL A 274 3.05 50.24 12.26
N GLY A 275 3.76 49.22 12.75
CA GLY A 275 5.23 49.19 12.75
C GLY A 275 5.83 49.28 11.34
N GLN A 276 5.27 48.55 10.37
CA GLN A 276 5.70 48.64 8.97
C GLN A 276 5.36 50.01 8.34
N LEU A 277 4.20 50.60 8.67
CA LEU A 277 3.84 51.93 8.18
C LEU A 277 4.79 53.01 8.71
N VAL A 278 5.11 52.98 10.01
CA VAL A 278 6.04 53.94 10.63
C VAL A 278 7.44 53.79 10.05
N LEU A 279 7.93 52.57 9.83
CA LEU A 279 9.23 52.34 9.19
C LEU A 279 9.26 52.89 7.75
N ALA A 280 8.20 52.68 6.97
CA ALA A 280 8.10 53.21 5.61
C ALA A 280 8.06 54.76 5.57
N ILE A 281 7.35 55.39 6.51
CA ILE A 281 7.28 56.86 6.63
C ILE A 281 8.65 57.45 7.02
N MET A 282 9.39 56.80 7.94
CA MET A 282 10.73 57.25 8.36
C MET A 282 11.79 57.14 7.25
N ILE A 283 11.61 56.23 6.30
CA ILE A 283 12.50 56.07 5.13
C ILE A 283 12.23 57.15 4.05
N GLN A 284 11.07 57.83 4.08
CA GLN A 284 10.71 58.88 3.10
C GLN A 284 11.10 60.31 3.55
N GLN A 285 11.86 60.45 4.63
CA GLN A 285 12.31 61.73 5.21
C GLN A 285 13.86 61.82 5.30
N ILE A 286 14.57 60.96 4.57
CA ILE A 286 16.04 60.92 4.42
C ILE A 286 16.38 61.07 2.93
#